data_AF-D6TBM5-F1
#
_entry.id   AF-D6TBM5-F1
#
_cell.length_a   1.000
_cell.length_b   1.000
_cell.length_c   1.000
_cell.angle_alpha   90.00
_cell.angle_beta   90.00
_cell.angle_gamma   90.00
#
_symmetry.space_group_name_H-M   'P 1'
#
loop_
_entity.id
_entity.type
_entity.pdbx_description
1 polymer ?
#
loop_
_entity_poly.entity_id
_entity_poly.type
_entity_poly.pdbx_seq_one_letter_code
_entity_poly.pdbx_strand_id
1 'polypeptide(L)'
;MERNEWLSMSEKVLSDVKEWRKAHPKATFVEIEDEVHRRMVQLEAQLLQDAALESSSREWGRDRSEPAPTCPTCHVSLQARGKRSRTLQGNGGESVTLTRTYGTCPKCGESFFPPR
;
A
#
# COMPACT_ATOMS: atom_id res chain seq x y z
N MET A 1 -0.78 -9.86 -5.92
CA MET A 1 0.47 -10.54 -6.31
C MET A 1 0.33 -12.04 -6.02
N GLU A 2 0.89 -12.93 -6.84
CA GLU A 2 0.88 -14.38 -6.61
C GLU A 2 1.90 -14.80 -5.54
N ARG A 3 1.63 -15.91 -4.83
CA ARG A 3 2.44 -16.39 -3.70
C ARG A 3 3.91 -16.68 -4.05
N ASN A 4 4.22 -16.93 -5.32
CA ASN A 4 5.58 -17.19 -5.80
C ASN A 4 6.39 -15.90 -6.01
N GLU A 5 5.75 -14.79 -6.40
CA GLU A 5 6.41 -13.49 -6.55
C GLU A 5 6.90 -12.97 -5.18
N TRP A 6 6.09 -13.19 -4.13
CA TRP A 6 6.46 -12.96 -2.73
C TRP A 6 7.72 -13.70 -2.30
N LEU A 7 7.77 -15.01 -2.58
CA LEU A 7 8.93 -15.84 -2.24
C LEU A 7 10.18 -15.36 -2.99
N SER A 8 10.06 -15.05 -4.28
CA SER A 8 11.17 -14.51 -5.08
C SER A 8 11.69 -13.16 -4.55
N MET A 9 10.81 -12.21 -4.19
CA MET A 9 11.23 -10.93 -3.59
C MET A 9 11.94 -11.11 -2.25
N SER A 10 11.40 -11.95 -1.36
CA SER A 10 12.00 -12.22 -0.05
C SER A 10 13.35 -12.95 -0.15
N GLU A 11 13.47 -13.93 -1.05
CA GLU A 11 14.74 -14.62 -1.33
C GLU A 11 15.80 -13.66 -1.87
N LYS A 12 15.40 -12.72 -2.75
CA LYS A 12 16.29 -11.66 -3.23
C LYS A 12 16.76 -10.75 -2.10
N VAL A 13 15.84 -10.21 -1.28
CA VAL A 13 16.19 -9.35 -0.13
C VAL A 13 17.18 -10.05 0.82
N LEU A 14 16.94 -11.32 1.14
CA LEU A 14 17.83 -12.11 2.00
C LEU A 14 19.21 -12.37 1.35
N SER A 15 19.23 -12.58 0.03
CA SER A 15 20.47 -12.75 -0.73
C SER A 15 21.30 -11.46 -0.78
N ASP A 16 20.65 -10.32 -1.02
CA ASP A 16 21.30 -9.00 -1.08
C ASP A 16 21.88 -8.60 0.29
N VAL A 17 21.18 -8.87 1.40
CA VAL A 17 21.72 -8.71 2.77
C VAL A 17 22.96 -9.59 2.98
N LYS A 18 22.90 -10.87 2.55
CA LYS A 18 24.00 -11.82 2.71
C LYS A 18 25.22 -11.45 1.87
N GLU A 19 25.02 -10.91 0.68
CA GLU A 19 26.09 -10.42 -0.18
C GLU A 19 26.72 -9.14 0.39
N TRP A 20 25.90 -8.17 0.81
CA TRP A 20 26.38 -6.98 1.48
C TRP A 20 27.20 -7.32 2.73
N ARG A 21 26.76 -8.28 3.55
CA ARG A 21 27.50 -8.71 4.76
C ARG A 21 28.86 -9.35 4.45
N LYS A 22 29.01 -10.03 3.31
CA LYS A 22 30.32 -10.52 2.82
C LYS A 22 31.23 -9.37 2.43
N ALA A 23 30.70 -8.35 1.74
CA ALA A 23 31.45 -7.16 1.34
C ALA A 23 31.83 -6.27 2.54
N HIS A 24 31.05 -6.30 3.62
CA HIS A 24 31.26 -5.50 4.84
C HIS A 24 31.58 -6.40 6.06
N PRO A 25 32.72 -7.10 6.09
CA PRO A 25 33.05 -8.02 7.18
C PRO A 25 33.24 -7.31 8.53
N LYS A 26 33.63 -6.03 8.52
CA LYS A 26 33.83 -5.18 9.70
C LYS A 26 32.63 -4.32 10.09
N ALA A 27 31.48 -4.45 9.42
CA ALA A 27 30.28 -3.68 9.76
C ALA A 27 29.90 -3.87 11.25
N THR A 28 29.62 -2.74 11.90
CA THR A 28 29.04 -2.68 13.24
C THR A 28 27.60 -3.19 13.24
N PHE A 29 27.07 -3.49 14.42
CA PHE A 29 25.67 -3.91 14.56
C PHE A 29 24.69 -2.87 14.01
N VAL A 30 24.96 -1.57 14.21
CA VAL A 30 24.11 -0.46 13.73
C VAL A 30 24.11 -0.39 12.20
N GLU A 31 25.25 -0.57 11.55
CA GLU A 31 25.32 -0.62 10.07
C GLU A 31 24.61 -1.84 9.50
N ILE A 32 24.67 -2.99 10.20
CA ILE A 32 23.91 -4.19 9.83
C ILE A 32 22.40 -3.95 9.99
N GLU A 33 21.97 -3.28 11.06
CA GLU A 33 20.57 -2.97 11.33
C GLU A 33 19.98 -2.00 10.29
N ASP A 34 20.65 -0.88 10.02
CA ASP A 34 20.22 0.11 9.01
C ASP A 34 20.07 -0.53 7.62
N GLU A 35 21.05 -1.33 7.21
CA GLU A 35 21.05 -1.94 5.89
C GLU A 35 20.02 -3.08 5.75
N VAL A 36 19.77 -3.84 6.83
CA VAL A 36 18.67 -4.82 6.87
C VAL A 36 17.32 -4.08 6.82
N HIS A 37 17.15 -3.03 7.63
CA HIS A 37 15.93 -2.23 7.65
C HIS A 37 15.63 -1.64 6.27
N ARG A 38 16.61 -0.99 5.64
CA ARG A 38 16.52 -0.39 4.30
C ARG A 38 16.02 -1.38 3.23
N ARG A 39 16.46 -2.64 3.25
CA ARG A 39 15.97 -3.67 2.32
C ARG A 39 14.61 -4.24 2.70
N MET A 40 14.31 -4.33 3.99
CA MET A 40 13.00 -4.82 4.47
C MET A 40 11.87 -3.82 4.20
N VAL A 41 12.15 -2.51 4.23
CA VAL A 41 11.19 -1.44 3.91
C VAL A 41 10.64 -1.58 2.48
N GLN A 42 11.44 -2.01 1.51
CA GLN A 42 10.98 -2.28 0.13
C GLN A 42 9.93 -3.40 0.08
N LEU A 43 10.14 -4.46 0.88
CA LEU A 43 9.19 -5.55 1.00
C LEU A 43 7.92 -5.12 1.76
N GLU A 44 8.06 -4.28 2.80
CA GLU A 44 6.94 -3.69 3.54
C GLU A 44 6.07 -2.81 2.64
N ALA A 45 6.67 -1.93 1.84
CA ALA A 45 5.97 -1.03 0.93
C ALA A 45 5.11 -1.81 -0.08
N GLN A 46 5.66 -2.87 -0.65
CA GLN A 46 4.92 -3.77 -1.55
C GLN A 46 3.80 -4.53 -0.82
N LEU A 47 4.02 -4.97 0.43
CA LEU A 47 3.00 -5.69 1.22
C LEU A 47 1.84 -4.77 1.61
N LEU A 48 2.15 -3.53 1.98
CA LEU A 48 1.15 -2.49 2.18
C LEU A 48 0.39 -2.20 0.88
N GLN A 49 1.05 -2.21 -0.28
CA GLN A 49 0.39 -2.05 -1.58
C GLN A 49 -0.60 -3.19 -1.86
N ASP A 50 -0.17 -4.45 -1.83
CA ASP A 50 -1.04 -5.59 -2.13
C ASP A 50 -2.18 -5.74 -1.11
N ALA A 51 -1.92 -5.63 0.20
CA ALA A 51 -2.96 -5.73 1.23
C ALA A 51 -3.98 -4.58 1.14
N ALA A 52 -3.53 -3.35 0.82
CA ALA A 52 -4.42 -2.25 0.52
C ALA A 52 -5.23 -2.51 -0.77
N LEU A 53 -4.61 -3.07 -1.82
CA LEU A 53 -5.29 -3.33 -3.09
C LEU A 53 -6.31 -4.47 -3.02
N GLU A 54 -6.03 -5.54 -2.26
CA GLU A 54 -7.00 -6.61 -1.97
C GLU A 54 -8.25 -6.04 -1.29
N SER A 55 -8.05 -5.14 -0.32
CA SER A 55 -9.11 -4.37 0.33
C SER A 55 -9.87 -3.40 -0.62
N SER A 56 -9.58 -3.36 -1.93
CA SER A 56 -10.33 -2.54 -2.93
C SER A 56 -11.40 -3.30 -3.69
N SER A 57 -11.48 -4.62 -3.53
CA SER A 57 -12.36 -5.47 -4.37
C SER A 57 -13.82 -4.98 -4.36
N ARG A 58 -14.24 -4.34 -3.26
CA ARG A 58 -15.47 -3.54 -3.15
C ARG A 58 -15.33 -2.19 -3.88
N GLU A 59 -15.34 -2.21 -5.22
CA GLU A 59 -15.38 -0.98 -6.03
C GLU A 59 -16.70 -0.20 -5.85
N TRP A 60 -16.64 1.13 -5.87
CA TRP A 60 -17.78 2.03 -5.63
C TRP A 60 -18.87 1.77 -6.66
N GLY A 61 -20.03 1.32 -6.21
CA GLY A 61 -21.18 1.06 -7.08
C GLY A 61 -21.03 -0.17 -7.98
N ARG A 62 -20.08 -1.08 -7.73
CA ARG A 62 -20.09 -2.40 -8.39
C ARG A 62 -21.17 -3.32 -7.84
N ASP A 63 -21.36 -3.33 -6.52
CA ASP A 63 -22.50 -4.03 -5.93
C ASP A 63 -23.72 -3.09 -5.95
N ARG A 64 -24.75 -3.47 -6.70
CA ARG A 64 -26.01 -2.72 -6.79
C ARG A 64 -26.95 -3.03 -5.61
N SER A 65 -26.56 -3.94 -4.72
CA SER A 65 -27.36 -4.41 -3.58
C SER A 65 -27.05 -3.64 -2.30
N GLU A 66 -25.87 -3.02 -2.19
CA GLU A 66 -25.48 -2.24 -1.02
C GLU A 66 -25.80 -0.75 -1.22
N PRO A 67 -26.41 -0.07 -0.21
CA PRO A 67 -26.71 1.35 -0.32
C PRO A 67 -25.42 2.17 -0.46
N ALA A 68 -25.39 3.07 -1.43
CA ALA A 68 -24.21 3.88 -1.71
C ALA A 68 -23.75 4.64 -0.45
N PRO A 69 -22.45 4.59 -0.09
CA PRO A 69 -21.96 5.16 1.16
C PRO A 69 -22.24 6.67 1.20
N THR A 70 -22.68 7.16 2.35
CA THR A 70 -23.01 8.57 2.57
C THR A 70 -21.83 9.32 3.19
N CYS A 71 -21.74 10.62 2.90
CA CYS A 71 -20.75 11.50 3.51
C CYS A 71 -21.07 11.70 5.00
N PRO A 72 -20.14 11.48 5.95
CA PRO A 72 -20.42 11.66 7.38
C PRO A 72 -20.73 13.13 7.76
N THR A 73 -20.20 14.09 7.00
CA THR A 73 -20.39 15.54 7.24
C THR A 73 -21.64 16.09 6.55
N CYS A 74 -22.02 15.53 5.40
CA CYS A 74 -23.08 16.09 4.54
C CYS A 74 -24.33 15.22 4.42
N HIS A 75 -24.27 13.95 4.87
CA HIS A 75 -25.27 12.89 4.73
C HIS A 75 -25.78 12.58 3.31
N VAL A 76 -25.19 13.20 2.27
CA VAL A 76 -25.48 12.89 0.86
C VAL A 76 -24.72 11.66 0.38
N SER A 77 -25.29 10.92 -0.57
CA SER A 77 -24.63 9.78 -1.23
C SER A 77 -23.35 10.23 -1.95
N LEU A 78 -22.26 9.48 -1.74
CA LEU A 78 -20.99 9.70 -2.42
C LEU A 78 -21.04 9.22 -3.87
N GLN A 79 -20.46 9.99 -4.79
CA GLN A 79 -20.34 9.60 -6.19
C GLN A 79 -19.00 8.91 -6.45
N ALA A 80 -19.01 7.79 -7.18
CA ALA A 80 -17.82 7.09 -7.62
C ALA A 80 -17.03 7.94 -8.64
N ARG A 81 -15.80 8.34 -8.32
CA ARG A 81 -14.99 9.24 -9.16
C ARG A 81 -13.80 8.55 -9.82
N GLY A 82 -14.10 7.54 -10.65
CA GLY A 82 -13.11 6.81 -11.47
C GLY A 82 -12.00 6.14 -10.66
N LYS A 83 -10.95 5.67 -11.36
CA LYS A 83 -9.71 5.20 -10.72
C LYS A 83 -8.72 6.36 -10.67
N ARG A 84 -8.12 6.62 -9.52
CA ARG A 84 -7.01 7.58 -9.36
C ARG A 84 -5.85 6.93 -8.63
N SER A 85 -4.63 7.32 -9.02
CA SER A 85 -3.40 6.92 -8.35
C SER A 85 -3.05 7.93 -7.26
N ARG A 86 -2.67 7.44 -6.08
CA ARG A 86 -2.13 8.26 -4.99
C ARG A 86 -0.88 7.60 -4.43
N THR A 87 0.21 8.35 -4.37
CA THR A 87 1.41 7.97 -3.64
C THR A 87 1.26 8.37 -2.16
N LEU A 88 1.55 7.43 -1.27
CA LEU A 88 1.57 7.58 0.18
C LEU A 88 2.99 7.30 0.68
N GLN A 89 3.41 7.95 1.75
CA GLN A 89 4.61 7.52 2.46
C GLN A 89 4.23 6.38 3.41
N GLY A 90 4.89 5.22 3.27
CA GLY A 90 4.85 4.14 4.25
C GLY A 90 5.67 4.49 5.50
N ASN A 91 5.51 3.71 6.56
CA ASN A 91 6.19 4.00 7.84
C ASN A 91 7.72 3.90 7.73
N GLY A 92 8.25 3.02 6.87
CA GLY A 92 9.67 2.94 6.54
C GLY A 92 10.21 4.09 5.65
N GLY A 93 9.38 5.08 5.28
CA GLY A 93 9.78 6.20 4.42
C GLY A 93 9.77 5.89 2.92
N GLU A 94 9.35 4.69 2.51
CA GLU A 94 9.20 4.33 1.10
C GLU A 94 7.79 4.68 0.56
N SER A 95 7.75 5.05 -0.71
CA SER A 95 6.57 5.60 -1.37
C SER A 95 5.67 4.52 -2.00
N VAL A 96 4.56 4.20 -1.33
CA VAL A 96 3.55 3.24 -1.77
C VAL A 96 2.57 3.89 -2.75
N THR A 97 2.42 3.36 -3.97
CA THR A 97 1.52 3.96 -4.99
C THR A 97 0.26 3.13 -5.22
N LEU A 98 -0.87 3.64 -4.75
CA LEU A 98 -2.16 2.96 -4.81
C LEU A 98 -3.05 3.52 -5.93
N THR A 99 -3.44 2.69 -6.90
CA THR A 99 -4.41 3.04 -7.96
C THR A 99 -5.78 2.44 -7.64
N ARG A 100 -6.72 3.26 -7.17
CA ARG A 100 -7.99 2.80 -6.59
C ARG A 100 -9.17 3.71 -6.94
N THR A 101 -10.39 3.20 -6.80
CA THR A 101 -11.63 3.97 -6.94
C THR A 101 -11.94 4.70 -5.63
N TYR A 102 -12.38 5.97 -5.71
CA TYR A 102 -12.73 6.78 -4.53
C TYR A 102 -14.13 7.36 -4.65
N GLY A 103 -14.80 7.52 -3.51
CA GLY A 103 -16.05 8.27 -3.40
C GLY A 103 -15.77 9.75 -3.18
N THR A 104 -16.48 10.62 -3.90
CA THR A 104 -16.42 12.07 -3.66
C THR A 104 -17.80 12.59 -3.27
N CYS A 105 -17.87 13.41 -2.22
CA CYS A 105 -19.12 14.07 -1.84
C CYS A 105 -19.40 15.24 -2.81
N PRO A 106 -20.55 15.28 -3.51
CA PRO A 106 -20.87 16.39 -4.40
C PRO A 106 -21.13 17.72 -3.67
N LYS A 107 -21.36 17.69 -2.34
CA LYS A 107 -21.68 18.87 -1.53
C LYS A 107 -20.47 19.53 -0.86
N CYS A 108 -19.48 18.75 -0.38
CA CYS A 108 -18.25 19.29 0.23
C CYS A 108 -16.98 19.04 -0.58
N GLY A 109 -17.04 18.29 -1.70
CA GLY A 109 -15.88 17.94 -2.52
C GLY A 109 -14.90 16.93 -1.90
N GLU A 110 -15.15 16.50 -0.66
CA GLU A 110 -14.23 15.67 0.09
C GLU A 110 -14.18 14.23 -0.45
N SER A 111 -12.96 13.68 -0.48
CA SER A 111 -12.66 12.36 -1.05
C SER A 111 -12.54 11.30 0.04
N PHE A 112 -13.44 10.32 0.03
CA PHE A 112 -13.49 9.24 1.01
C PHE A 112 -12.83 7.96 0.48
N PHE A 113 -12.19 7.24 1.39
CA PHE A 113 -11.57 5.93 1.21
C PHE A 113 -12.61 4.80 1.46
N PRO A 114 -12.37 3.55 1.02
CA PRO A 114 -12.36 2.40 1.93
C PRO A 114 -13.33 2.28 3.13
N PRO A 115 -14.68 2.32 3.02
CA PRO A 115 -15.44 1.42 3.88
C PRO A 115 -15.00 -0.01 3.56
N ARG A 116 -15.10 -0.89 4.54
CA ARG A 116 -14.76 -2.30 4.38
C ARG A 116 -15.97 -3.11 3.98
#